data_AF-A0A941UTU6-F1
#
_entry.id   AF-A0A941UTU6-F1
#
_cell.length_a   1.000
_cell.length_b   1.000
_cell.length_c   1.000
_cell.angle_alpha   90.00
_cell.angle_beta   90.00
_cell.angle_gamma   90.00
#
_symmetry.space_group_name_H-M   'P 1'
#
loop_
_entity.id
_entity.type
_entity.pdbx_description
1 polymer ?
#
loop_
_entity_poly.entity_id
_entity_poly.type
_entity_poly.pdbx_seq_one_letter_code
_entity_poly.pdbx_strand_id
1 'polypeptide(L)' 'MRAQTERARLMLESGAPLTGRLPGRIGWELRLVIQGGLRILERIDRADGDVFSRRPRLRAPDWLLMAARSLAM' A
#
# COMPACT_ATOMS: atom_id res chain seq x y z
N MET A 1 8.61 -14.18 -6.99
CA MET A 1 8.24 -12.88 -6.38
C MET A 1 6.93 -12.94 -5.60
N ARG A 2 5.88 -13.63 -6.07
CA ARG A 2 4.54 -13.67 -5.43
C ARG A 2 4.51 -14.01 -3.93
N ALA A 3 5.31 -14.99 -3.48
CA ALA A 3 5.38 -15.33 -2.05
C ALA A 3 5.89 -14.18 -1.16
N GLN A 4 6.79 -13.33 -1.68
CA GLN A 4 7.31 -12.18 -0.94
C GLN A 4 6.29 -11.03 -0.92
N THR A 5 5.56 -10.82 -2.01
CA THR A 5 4.51 -9.80 -2.06
C THR A 5 3.32 -10.16 -1.17
N GLU A 6 2.98 -11.44 -1.09
CA GLU A 6 1.93 -11.96 -0.21
C GLU A 6 2.32 -11.83 1.27
N ARG A 7 3.55 -12.20 1.63
CA ARG A 7 4.07 -11.99 2.99
C ARG A 7 4.04 -10.52 3.41
N ALA A 8 4.43 -9.62 2.52
CA ALA A 8 4.39 -8.18 2.78
C ALA A 8 2.94 -7.67 2.92
N ARG A 9 2.00 -8.18 2.12
CA ARG A 9 0.57 -7.85 2.24
C ARG A 9 0.04 -8.23 3.62
N LEU A 10 0.29 -9.47 4.05
CA LEU A 10 -0.17 -9.95 5.36
C LEU A 10 0.40 -9.10 6.51
N MET A 11 1.66 -8.68 6.42
CA MET A 11 2.25 -7.77 7.40
C MET A 11 1.56 -6.41 7.43
N LEU A 12 1.28 -5.81 6.27
CA LEU A 12 0.58 -4.53 6.19
C LEU A 12 -0.87 -4.63 6.70
N GLU A 13 -1.59 -5.69 6.35
CA GLU A 13 -2.96 -5.96 6.82
C GLU A 13 -3.00 -6.17 8.33
N SER A 14 -1.99 -6.86 8.91
CA SER A 14 -1.87 -7.01 10.36
C SER A 14 -1.65 -5.69 11.10
N GLY A 15 -1.01 -4.70 10.44
CA GLY A 15 -0.76 -3.36 10.98
C GLY A 15 -1.90 -2.37 10.75
N ALA A 16 -2.82 -2.64 9.82
CA ALA A 16 -3.97 -1.78 9.51
C ALA A 16 -4.83 -1.40 10.73
N PRO A 17 -5.20 -2.32 11.66
CA PRO A 17 -6.01 -1.98 12.83
C PRO A 17 -5.31 -1.04 13.84
N LEU A 18 -3.98 -0.87 13.80
CA LEU A 18 -3.31 0.14 14.62
C LEU A 18 -3.66 1.57 14.17
N THR A 19 -3.95 1.77 12.88
CA THR A 19 -4.24 3.10 12.35
C THR A 19 -5.52 3.72 12.91
N GLY A 20 -6.52 2.90 13.25
CA GLY A 20 -7.75 3.35 13.90
C GLY A 20 -7.61 3.60 15.40
N ARG A 21 -6.53 3.10 16.02
CA ARG A 21 -6.23 3.27 17.45
C ARG A 21 -5.35 4.49 17.74
N LEU A 22 -4.71 5.05 16.72
CA LEU A 22 -3.83 6.21 16.82
C LEU A 22 -4.62 7.50 16.52
N PRO A 23 -4.89 8.36 17.53
CA PRO A 23 -5.59 9.62 17.30
C PRO A 23 -4.71 10.64 16.56
N GLY A 24 -5.35 11.47 15.73
CA GLY A 24 -4.73 12.65 15.10
C GLY A 24 -3.98 12.36 13.80
N ARG A 25 -2.93 13.16 13.55
CA ARG A 25 -2.17 13.15 12.28
C ARG A 25 -1.38 11.86 12.05
N ILE A 26 -0.95 11.19 13.12
CA ILE A 26 -0.13 9.97 13.04
C ILE A 26 -0.95 8.79 12.49
N GLY A 27 -2.22 8.66 12.91
CA GLY A 27 -3.12 7.66 12.37
C GLY A 27 -3.34 7.86 10.87
N TRP A 28 -3.52 9.10 10.43
CA TRP A 28 -3.63 9.48 9.02
C TRP A 28 -2.41 9.12 8.19
N GLU A 29 -1.23 9.50 8.66
CA GLU A 29 0.03 9.23 7.97
C GLU A 29 0.26 7.71 7.85
N LEU A 30 -0.03 6.96 8.92
CA LEU A 30 0.11 5.51 8.91
C LEU A 30 -0.90 4.82 7.97
N ARG A 31 -2.14 5.32 7.85
CA ARG A 31 -3.11 4.82 6.84
C ARG A 31 -2.57 4.99 5.43
N LEU A 32 -2.01 6.17 5.14
CA LEU A 32 -1.43 6.47 3.83
C LEU A 32 -0.23 5.57 3.52
N VAL A 33 0.62 5.30 4.51
CA VAL A 33 1.76 4.38 4.36
C VAL A 33 1.30 2.96 4.05
N ILE A 34 0.33 2.44 4.81
CA ILE A 34 -0.19 1.07 4.61
C ILE A 34 -0.81 0.91 3.23
N GLN A 35 -1.66 1.86 2.84
CA GLN A 35 -2.34 1.84 1.54
C GLN A 35 -1.33 2.04 0.40
N GLY A 36 -0.37 2.94 0.58
CA GLY A 36 0.85 3.09 -0.23
C GLY A 36 1.52 1.76 -0.55
N GLY A 37 1.85 1.01 0.50
CA GLY A 37 2.46 -0.31 0.42
C GLY A 37 1.60 -1.33 -0.31
N LEU A 38 0.30 -1.43 0.02
CA LEU A 38 -0.63 -2.38 -0.59
C LEU A 38 -0.76 -2.18 -2.11
N ARG A 39 -0.77 -0.94 -2.59
CA ARG A 39 -0.82 -0.67 -4.03
C ARG A 39 0.47 -1.01 -4.74
N ILE A 40 1.62 -0.76 -4.12
CA ILE A 40 2.91 -1.16 -4.70
C ILE A 40 2.92 -2.68 -4.89
N LEU A 41 2.47 -3.42 -3.88
CA LEU A 41 2.34 -4.87 -3.95
C LEU A 41 1.38 -5.31 -5.06
N GLU A 42 0.21 -4.69 -5.19
CA GLU A 42 -0.74 -4.96 -6.27
C GLU A 42 -0.13 -4.69 -7.67
N ARG A 43 0.70 -3.65 -7.81
CA ARG A 43 1.39 -3.32 -9.06
C ARG A 43 2.51 -4.30 -9.39
N ILE A 44 3.23 -4.79 -8.39
CA ILE A 44 4.25 -5.84 -8.55
C ILE A 44 3.59 -7.16 -8.98
N ASP A 45 2.45 -7.49 -8.37
CA ASP A 45 1.70 -8.71 -8.68
C ASP A 45 1.09 -8.65 -10.09
N ARG A 46 0.51 -7.51 -10.48
CA ARG A 46 0.03 -7.28 -11.86
C ARG A 46 1.12 -7.25 -12.92
N ALA A 47 2.35 -6.94 -12.54
CA ALA A 47 3.50 -7.02 -13.43
C ALA A 47 4.06 -8.45 -13.55
N ASP A 48 3.41 -9.46 -12.94
CA ASP A 48 3.86 -10.85 -12.86
C ASP A 48 5.28 -11.00 -12.25
N GLY A 49 5.70 -10.04 -11.43
CA GLY A 49 7.05 -10.00 -10.88
C GLY A 49 8.12 -9.42 -11.82
N ASP A 50 7.74 -8.89 -12.99
CA ASP A 50 8.62 -8.17 -13.91
C ASP A 50 8.93 -6.73 -13.44
N VAL A 51 9.45 -6.64 -12.22
CA VAL A 51 9.95 -5.40 -11.61
C VAL A 51 11.32 -5.03 -12.19
N PHE A 52 12.04 -6.03 -12.69
CA PHE A 52 13.39 -5.89 -13.25
C PHE A 52 13.38 -5.31 -14.67
N SER A 53 12.39 -5.61 -15.50
CA SER A 53 12.26 -5.03 -16.85
C SER A 53 11.25 -3.88 -16.94
N ARG A 54 10.23 -3.83 -16.07
CA ARG A 54 9.28 -2.71 -16.00
C ARG A 54 9.23 -2.11 -14.60
N ARG A 55 10.01 -1.05 -14.37
CA ARG A 55 10.01 -0.34 -13.08
C ARG A 55 8.59 0.14 -12.75
N PRO A 56 7.95 -0.41 -11.70
CA PRO A 56 6.60 -0.03 -11.33
C PRO A 56 6.62 1.42 -10.82
N ARG A 57 6.23 2.38 -11.67
CA ARG A 57 6.12 3.79 -11.30
C ARG A 57 4.72 4.08 -10.78
N LEU A 58 4.63 4.46 -9.51
CA LEU A 58 3.47 5.18 -9.00
C LEU A 58 3.41 6.55 -9.66
N ARG A 59 2.43 6.75 -10.55
CA ARG A 59 2.13 8.10 -11.08
C ARG A 59 1.31 8.84 -10.02
N ALA A 60 1.62 10.12 -9.81
CA ALA A 60 0.97 11.02 -8.84
C ALA A 60 -0.57 10.90 -8.73
N PRO A 61 -1.37 10.73 -9.81
CA PRO A 61 -2.82 10.58 -9.68
C PRO A 61 -3.29 9.28 -9.02
N ASP A 62 -2.54 8.17 -9.13
CA ASP A 62 -2.86 6.93 -8.39
C ASP A 62 -2.70 7.13 -6.88
N TRP A 63 -1.75 7.97 -6.48
CA TRP A 63 -1.43 8.25 -5.08
C TRP A 63 -2.56 9.05 -4.40
N LEU A 64 -3.15 10.01 -5.13
CA LEU A 64 -4.28 10.79 -4.66
C LEU A 64 -5.55 9.93 -4.50
N LEU A 65 -5.81 9.03 -5.45
CA LEU A 65 -6.96 8.13 -5.41
C LEU A 65 -6.85 7.10 -4.26
N MET A 66 -5.64 6.59 -4.02
CA MET A 66 -5.36 5.75 -2.87
C MET A 66 -5.50 6.50 -1.56
N ALA A 67 -4.95 7.72 -1.48
CA ALA A 67 -5.07 8.56 -0.30
C ALA A 67 -6.54 8.84 0.04
N ALA A 68 -7.37 9.16 -0.96
CA ALA A 68 -8.81 9.36 -0.79
C ALA A 68 -9.55 8.09 -0.34
N ARG A 69 -9.17 6.90 -0.85
CA ARG A 69 -9.73 5.61 -0.39
C ARG A 69 -9.29 5.23 1.02
N SER A 70 -8.05 5.54 1.37
CA SER A 70 -7.52 5.42 2.73
C SER A 70 -8.24 6.37 3.69
N LEU A 71 -8.77 7.46 3.14
CA LEU A 71 -9.54 8.46 3.87
C LEU A 71 -10.96 8.01 4.21
N ALA A 72 -11.51 7.12 3.39
CA ALA A 72 -12.87 6.62 3.49
C ALA A 72 -12.99 5.28 4.25
N MET A 73 -11.88 4.71 4.73
CA MET A 73 -11.84 3.59 5.69
C MET A 73 -11.86 4.09 7.13
#